data_AF-A0A6J4KBB1-F1
#
_entry.id   AF-A0A6J4KBB1-F1
#
_cell.length_a   1.000
_cell.length_b   1.000
_cell.length_c   1.000
_cell.angle_alpha   90.00
_cell.angle_beta   90.00
_cell.angle_gamma   90.00
#
_symmetry.space_group_name_H-M   'P 1'
#
loop_
_entity.id
_entity.type
_entity.pdbx_description
1 polymer ?
#
loop_
_entity_poly.entity_id
_entity_poly.type
_entity_poly.pdbx_seq_one_letter_code
_entity_poly.pdbx_strand_id
1 'polypeptide(L)' 'MVTGVTYRYPALLAKIITTLDVLSGGRAMPGLGGTWLEREHHALGAPYPPTAERLDRLEDTL' A
#
# COMPACT_ATOMS: atom_id res chain seq x y z
N MET A 1 7.01 -8.20 3.33
CA MET A 1 6.70 -6.82 3.81
C MET A 1 5.24 -6.56 3.46
N VAL A 2 4.44 -6.01 4.37
CA VAL A 2 3.04 -5.64 4.08
C VAL A 2 2.93 -4.12 4.07
N THR A 3 2.27 -3.54 3.08
CA THR A 3 2.11 -2.09 2.95
C THR A 3 0.65 -1.69 2.77
N GLY A 4 0.33 -0.49 3.26
CA GLY A 4 -0.99 0.11 3.18
C GLY A 4 -1.31 0.67 1.80
N VAL A 5 -2.47 0.31 1.25
CA VAL A 5 -2.96 0.86 -0.04
C VAL A 5 -3.33 2.35 0.05
N THR A 6 -3.45 2.91 1.26
CA THR A 6 -3.78 4.31 1.51
C THR A 6 -2.58 5.26 1.45
N TYR A 7 -1.35 4.74 1.47
CA TYR A 7 -0.15 5.59 1.56
C TYR A 7 0.35 6.13 0.23
N ARG A 8 0.02 5.48 -0.89
CA ARG A 8 0.57 5.80 -2.22
C ARG A 8 -0.45 5.50 -3.30
N TYR A 9 -0.34 6.19 -4.43
CA TYR A 9 -1.10 5.83 -5.63
C TYR A 9 -0.72 4.42 -6.12
N PRO A 10 -1.69 3.62 -6.61
CA PRO A 10 -1.44 2.23 -7.04
C PRO A 10 -0.31 2.10 -8.07
N ALA A 11 -0.28 2.99 -9.07
CA ALA A 11 0.77 2.97 -10.10
C ALA A 11 2.18 3.22 -9.53
N LEU A 12 2.30 4.12 -8.56
CA LEU A 12 3.58 4.38 -7.88
C LEU A 12 4.00 3.18 -7.03
N LEU A 13 3.06 2.57 -6.31
CA LEU A 13 3.32 1.38 -5.51
C LEU A 13 3.79 0.20 -6.40
N ALA A 14 3.13 -0.03 -7.53
CA ALA A 14 3.54 -1.03 -8.51
C ALA A 14 4.97 -0.78 -9.01
N LYS A 15 5.34 0.48 -9.28
CA LYS A 15 6.70 0.83 -9.70
C LYS A 15 7.75 0.53 -8.62
N ILE A 16 7.43 0.81 -7.34
CA ILE A 16 8.32 0.51 -6.20
C ILE A 16 8.50 -1.01 -6.07
N ILE A 17 7.40 -1.78 -6.10
CA ILE A 17 7.42 -3.24 -5.97
C ILE A 17 8.23 -3.86 -7.12
N THR A 18 7.96 -3.46 -8.36
CA THR A 18 8.70 -4.00 -9.53
C THR A 18 10.19 -3.65 -9.50
N THR A 19 10.55 -2.46 -9.01
CA THR A 19 11.96 -2.09 -8.82
C THR A 19 12.62 -3.01 -7.78
N LEU A 20 11.96 -3.24 -6.65
CA LEU A 20 12.44 -4.17 -5.63
C LEU A 20 12.53 -5.61 -6.16
N ASP A 21 11.55 -6.05 -6.96
CA ASP A 21 11.54 -7.38 -7.53
C ASP A 21 12.74 -7.62 -8.45
N VAL A 22 13.03 -6.67 -9.36
CA VAL A 22 14.20 -6.72 -10.23
C VAL A 22 15.50 -6.73 -9.44
N LEU A 23 15.66 -5.82 -8.46
CA LEU A 23 16.88 -5.73 -7.64
C LEU A 23 17.07 -6.96 -6.74
N SER A 24 15.98 -7.55 -6.29
CA SER A 24 16.00 -8.77 -5.48
C SER A 24 16.12 -10.04 -6.32
N GLY A 25 16.10 -9.96 -7.66
CA GLY A 25 16.13 -11.12 -8.53
C GLY A 25 14.90 -12.03 -8.38
N GLY A 26 13.70 -11.45 -8.34
CA GLY A 26 12.44 -12.19 -8.28
C GLY A 26 12.04 -12.66 -6.88
N ARG A 27 12.59 -12.06 -5.82
CA ARG A 27 12.34 -12.49 -4.43
C ARG A 27 11.41 -11.55 -3.68
N ALA A 28 10.81 -10.57 -4.35
CA ALA A 28 9.88 -9.67 -3.71
C ALA A 28 8.51 -10.34 -3.54
N MET A 29 8.06 -10.49 -2.29
CA MET A 29 6.70 -10.94 -1.95
C MET A 29 5.95 -9.79 -1.26
N PRO A 30 5.27 -8.91 -2.03
CA PRO A 30 4.53 -7.80 -1.46
C PRO A 30 3.22 -8.29 -0.84
N GLY A 31 2.98 -7.91 0.41
CA GLY A 31 1.64 -7.96 1.01
C GLY A 31 0.98 -6.59 0.93
N LEU A 32 -0.33 -6.57 0.68
CA LEU A 32 -1.15 -5.35 0.69
C LEU A 32 -2.18 -5.42 1.82
N GLY A 33 -2.54 -4.27 2.37
CA GLY A 33 -3.61 -4.18 3.36
C GLY A 33 -4.29 -2.83 3.37
N GLY A 34 -5.52 -2.79 3.88
CA GLY A 34 -6.35 -1.58 4.01
C GLY A 34 -5.89 -0.62 5.12
N THR A 35 -4.79 -0.94 5.82
CA THR A 35 -4.29 -0.28 7.05
C THR A 35 -5.28 -0.29 8.20
N TRP A 36 -4.87 0.17 9.40
CA TRP A 36 -5.75 0.21 10.57
C TRP A 36 -5.38 1.30 11.59
N LEU A 37 -4.20 1.92 11.47
CA LEU A 37 -3.67 2.83 12.47
C LEU A 37 -3.75 4.28 11.99
N GLU A 38 -4.73 5.01 12.49
CA GLU A 38 -4.94 6.45 12.18
C GLU A 38 -3.73 7.31 12.55
N ARG A 39 -3.06 7.01 13.68
CA ARG A 39 -1.89 7.78 14.14
C ARG A 39 -0.74 7.75 13.12
N GLU A 40 -0.56 6.63 12.42
CA GLU A 40 0.45 6.51 11.35
C GLU A 40 0.09 7.38 10.15
N HIS A 41 -1.20 7.44 9.79
CA HIS A 41 -1.67 8.29 8.69
C HIS A 41 -1.44 9.76 8.99
N HIS A 42 -1.80 10.19 10.20
CA HIS A 42 -1.57 11.57 10.63
C HIS A 42 -0.08 11.93 10.63
N ALA A 43 0.79 11.02 11.10
CA ALA A 43 2.24 11.24 11.11
C ALA A 43 2.83 11.33 9.70
N LEU A 44 2.27 10.59 8.73
CA LEU A 44 2.70 10.59 7.33
C LEU A 44 2.00 11.66 6.46
N GLY A 45 1.05 12.41 7.02
CA GLY A 45 0.19 13.32 6.25
C GLY A 45 -0.70 12.60 5.22
N ALA A 46 -0.95 11.31 5.42
CA ALA A 46 -1.77 10.49 4.53
C ALA A 46 -3.27 10.60 4.89
N PRO A 47 -4.18 10.60 3.92
CA PRO A 47 -5.62 10.55 4.20
C PRO A 47 -5.99 9.27 4.94
N TYR A 48 -6.85 9.37 5.96
CA TYR A 48 -7.40 8.22 6.67
C TYR A 48 -8.92 8.11 6.41
N PRO A 49 -9.32 7.54 5.25
CA PRO A 49 -10.72 7.43 4.89
C PRO A 49 -11.46 6.35 5.71
N PRO A 50 -12.81 6.33 5.69
CA PRO A 50 -13.61 5.32 6.35
C PRO A 50 -13.22 3.90 5.96
N THR A 51 -13.48 2.94 6.85
CA THR A 51 -13.06 1.54 6.65
C THR A 51 -13.57 0.93 5.35
N ALA A 52 -14.82 1.19 4.96
CA ALA A 52 -15.38 0.66 3.70
C ALA A 52 -14.55 1.10 2.49
N GLU A 53 -14.27 2.39 2.37
CA GLU A 53 -13.47 2.94 1.28
C GLU A 53 -12.03 2.37 1.26
N ARG A 54 -11.45 2.10 2.44
CA ARG A 54 -10.11 1.48 2.52
C ARG A 54 -10.10 0.03 2.06
N LEU A 55 -11.21 -0.68 2.22
CA LEU A 55 -11.38 -2.05 1.71
C LEU A 55 -11.64 -2.04 0.20
N ASP A 56 -12.48 -1.12 -0.29
CA ASP A 56 -12.71 -0.96 -1.73
C ASP A 56 -11.40 -0.66 -2.47
N ARG A 57 -10.59 0.27 -1.94
CA ARG A 57 -9.26 0.57 -2.49
C ARG A 57 -8.31 -0.62 -2.45
N LEU A 58 -8.44 -1.51 -1.46
CA LEU A 58 -7.63 -2.72 -1.39
C LEU A 58 -8.04 -3.68 -2.50
N GLU A 59 -9.33 -3.87 -2.72
CA GLU A 59 -9.87 -4.68 -3.81
C GLU A 59 -9.44 -4.13 -5.18
N ASP A 60 -9.53 -2.81 -5.39
CA ASP A 60 -9.11 -2.15 -6.64
C ASP A 60 -7.60 -2.27 -6.94
N THR A 61 -6.77 -2.50 -5.91
CA THR A 61 -5.30 -2.57 -6.04
C THR A 61 -4.79 -4.00 -6.27
N LEU A 62 -5.63 -5.01 -6.06
CA LEU A 62 -5.31 -6.43 -6.29
C LEU A 62 -5.45 -6.82 -7.76
#